data_AF-A0A2L0HZW0-F1
#
_entry.id   AF-A0A2L0HZW0-F1
#
_cell.length_a   1.000
_cell.length_b   1.000
_cell.length_c   1.000
_cell.angle_alpha   90.00
_cell.angle_beta   90.00
_cell.angle_gamma   90.00
#
_symmetry.space_group_name_H-M   'P 1'
#
loop_
_entity.id
_entity.type
_entity.pdbx_description
1 polymer ?
#
loop_
_entity_poly.entity_id
_entity_poly.type
_entity_poly.pdbx_seq_one_letter_code
_entity_poly.pdbx_strand_id
1 'polypeptide(L)'
;MKRIIFTALTCTLLTTFAHSEPKGVTIKTSGFDGTKEVTLKPYGSSSCMNMKQTCISVGALWKSDLNDLVGLDLYALREFVVMADLWINIDGEIVKATRVREASDLKTVGLYKESFQRFAIEKTDLDKILKAQKVWLKINRADGSYIETYLINDGKDTLAFKALQRFSTQIQ
;
A
#
# COMPACT_ATOMS: atom_id res chain seq x y z
N MET A 1 -21.42 15.97 69.28
CA MET A 1 -20.21 15.75 68.45
C MET A 1 -20.41 14.49 67.62
N LYS A 2 -20.65 14.60 66.30
CA LYS A 2 -20.59 13.48 65.35
C LYS A 2 -20.00 14.03 64.05
N ARG A 3 -18.79 13.62 63.69
CA ARG A 3 -18.14 13.94 62.42
C ARG A 3 -18.23 12.70 61.53
N ILE A 4 -18.91 12.82 60.39
CA ILE A 4 -18.97 11.79 59.35
C ILE A 4 -17.87 12.12 58.35
N ILE A 5 -16.87 11.25 58.25
CA ILE A 5 -15.78 11.36 57.26
C ILE A 5 -16.25 10.60 56.01
N PHE A 6 -16.57 11.34 54.94
CA PHE A 6 -16.78 10.77 53.61
C PHE A 6 -15.42 10.49 52.96
N THR A 7 -15.13 9.21 52.74
CA THR A 7 -13.91 8.79 52.03
C THR A 7 -14.27 8.65 50.55
N ALA A 8 -13.76 9.56 49.71
CA ALA A 8 -13.96 9.51 48.27
C ALA A 8 -13.00 8.49 47.63
N LEU A 9 -13.56 7.36 47.19
CA LEU A 9 -12.86 6.34 46.42
C LEU A 9 -12.66 6.87 44.98
N THR A 10 -11.48 7.39 44.69
CA THR A 10 -11.10 7.83 43.34
C THR A 10 -10.74 6.60 42.50
N CYS A 11 -11.66 6.20 41.63
CA CYS A 11 -11.46 5.16 40.64
C CYS A 11 -10.62 5.72 39.49
N THR A 12 -9.32 5.46 39.49
CA THR A 12 -8.42 5.75 38.37
C THR A 12 -8.65 4.73 37.25
N LEU A 13 -9.51 5.09 36.30
CA LEU A 13 -9.68 4.36 35.04
C LEU A 13 -8.38 4.43 34.23
N LEU A 14 -7.59 3.35 34.26
CA LEU A 14 -6.51 3.10 33.31
C LEU A 14 -7.14 2.84 31.93
N THR A 15 -7.24 3.89 31.11
CA THR A 15 -7.60 3.73 29.69
C THR A 15 -6.41 3.13 28.96
N THR A 16 -6.39 1.81 28.78
CA THR A 16 -5.55 1.19 27.76
C THR A 16 -6.11 1.63 26.41
N PHE A 17 -5.48 2.63 25.79
CA PHE A 17 -5.78 2.98 24.41
C PHE A 17 -5.41 1.77 23.55
N ALA A 18 -6.40 0.96 23.17
CA ALA A 18 -6.24 -0.03 22.12
C ALA A 18 -5.92 0.75 20.84
N HIS A 19 -4.63 0.85 20.50
CA HIS A 19 -4.18 1.50 19.27
C HIS A 19 -4.62 0.60 18.12
N SER A 20 -5.72 0.97 17.45
CA SER A 20 -6.17 0.26 16.27
C SER A 20 -5.25 0.61 15.10
N GLU A 21 -4.83 -0.41 14.36
CA GLU A 21 -4.04 -0.20 13.16
C GLU A 21 -4.82 0.63 12.13
N PRO A 22 -4.16 1.51 11.36
CA PRO A 22 -4.82 2.23 10.28
C PRO A 22 -5.49 1.27 9.32
N LYS A 23 -6.69 1.62 8.81
CA LYS A 23 -7.48 0.74 7.94
C LYS A 23 -6.66 0.19 6.77
N GLY A 24 -6.52 -1.14 6.76
CA GLY A 24 -5.86 -1.90 5.70
C GLY A 24 -4.34 -1.97 5.81
N VAL A 25 -3.76 -1.37 6.86
CA VAL A 25 -2.35 -1.51 7.22
C VAL A 25 -2.24 -2.55 8.33
N THR A 26 -1.23 -3.40 8.26
CA THR A 26 -0.90 -4.37 9.31
C THR A 26 0.57 -4.25 9.67
N ILE A 27 0.86 -4.21 10.97
CA ILE A 27 2.20 -4.07 11.52
C ILE A 27 2.55 -5.36 12.27
N LYS A 28 3.68 -5.96 11.93
CA LYS A 28 4.22 -7.12 12.62
C LYS A 28 5.64 -6.83 13.04
N THR A 29 6.04 -7.35 14.19
CA THR A 29 7.44 -7.37 14.59
C THR A 29 7.85 -8.82 14.75
N SER A 30 8.92 -9.19 14.07
CA SER A 30 9.50 -10.52 14.17
C SER A 30 10.05 -10.74 15.58
N GLY A 31 9.61 -11.81 16.24
CA GLY A 31 10.16 -12.22 17.53
C GLY A 31 11.56 -12.85 17.43
N PHE A 32 12.06 -13.09 16.22
CA PHE A 32 13.37 -13.71 15.99
C PHE A 32 14.50 -12.67 15.89
N ASP A 33 14.32 -11.66 15.05
CA ASP A 33 15.33 -10.64 14.72
C ASP A 33 14.88 -9.20 15.02
N GLY A 34 13.65 -9.02 15.52
CA GLY A 34 13.09 -7.69 15.82
C GLY A 34 12.68 -6.89 14.58
N THR A 35 12.78 -7.45 13.37
CA THR A 35 12.42 -6.76 12.14
C THR A 35 10.95 -6.37 12.16
N LYS A 36 10.68 -5.07 12.01
CA LYS A 36 9.33 -4.53 11.84
C LYS A 36 8.93 -4.64 10.38
N GLU A 37 7.78 -5.26 10.12
CA GLU A 37 7.16 -5.36 8.82
C GLU A 37 5.85 -4.56 8.83
N VAL A 38 5.67 -3.70 7.84
CA VAL A 38 4.42 -2.97 7.62
C VAL A 38 3.89 -3.38 6.25
N THR A 39 2.65 -3.82 6.22
CA THR A 39 1.96 -4.24 4.99
C THR A 39 0.72 -3.40 4.75
N LEU A 40 0.43 -3.09 3.50
CA LEU A 40 -0.80 -2.46 3.06
C LEU A 40 -1.51 -3.42 2.10
N LYS A 41 -2.72 -3.83 2.46
CA LYS A 41 -3.56 -4.62 1.55
C LYS A 41 -3.88 -3.84 0.27
N PRO A 42 -4.11 -4.50 -0.87
CA PRO A 42 -4.30 -3.78 -2.12
C PRO A 42 -5.60 -2.97 -2.17
N TYR A 43 -5.53 -1.79 -2.78
CA TYR A 43 -6.67 -0.92 -3.06
C TYR A 43 -6.67 -0.50 -4.54
N GLY A 44 -7.87 -0.28 -5.11
CA GLY A 44 -8.02 0.00 -6.54
C GLY A 44 -7.45 1.35 -6.97
N SER A 45 -6.76 1.34 -8.12
CA SER A 45 -6.38 2.53 -8.90
C SER A 45 -7.53 2.97 -9.82
N SER A 46 -7.29 3.94 -10.71
CA SER A 46 -8.33 4.45 -11.62
C SER A 46 -8.84 3.41 -12.62
N SER A 47 -8.02 2.43 -12.98
CA SER A 47 -8.41 1.32 -13.87
C SER A 47 -9.52 0.44 -13.29
N CYS A 48 -9.73 0.49 -11.97
CA CYS A 48 -10.78 -0.26 -11.28
C CYS A 48 -12.15 0.43 -11.30
N MET A 49 -12.23 1.69 -11.77
CA MET A 49 -13.49 2.43 -11.86
C MET A 49 -14.37 1.98 -13.04
N ASN A 50 -13.79 1.24 -14.00
CA ASN A 50 -14.51 0.69 -15.15
C ASN A 50 -14.50 -0.84 -15.10
N MET A 51 -15.69 -1.46 -15.13
CA MET A 51 -15.82 -2.92 -15.06
C MET A 51 -15.36 -3.67 -16.33
N LYS A 52 -15.06 -2.96 -17.42
CA LYS A 52 -14.61 -3.55 -18.69
C LYS A 52 -13.08 -3.59 -18.83
N GLN A 53 -12.33 -2.94 -17.95
CA GLN A 53 -10.87 -2.88 -17.99
C GLN A 53 -10.25 -3.80 -16.92
N THR A 54 -9.04 -4.28 -17.18
CA THR A 54 -8.18 -4.93 -16.18
C THR A 54 -7.96 -3.96 -15.02
N CYS A 55 -8.46 -4.31 -13.85
CA CYS A 55 -8.35 -3.49 -12.65
C CYS A 55 -6.99 -3.73 -12.01
N ILE A 56 -6.21 -2.66 -11.88
CA ILE A 56 -4.95 -2.65 -11.14
C ILE A 56 -5.21 -2.15 -9.73
N SER A 57 -4.91 -2.97 -8.74
CA SER A 57 -4.88 -2.55 -7.35
C SER A 57 -3.46 -2.55 -6.81
N VAL A 58 -3.19 -1.63 -5.88
CA VAL A 58 -1.85 -1.37 -5.34
C VAL A 58 -1.89 -1.56 -3.83
N GLY A 59 -1.07 -2.49 -3.35
CA GLY A 59 -0.69 -2.64 -1.95
C GLY A 59 0.75 -2.18 -1.74
N ALA A 60 1.26 -2.35 -0.54
CA ALA A 60 2.64 -2.03 -0.22
C ALA A 60 3.23 -2.94 0.88
N LEU A 61 4.55 -3.04 0.88
CA LEU A 61 5.35 -3.70 1.91
C LEU A 61 6.54 -2.80 2.25
N TRP A 62 6.85 -2.69 3.53
CA TRP A 62 8.10 -2.12 4.02
C TRP A 62 8.61 -2.97 5.18
N LYS A 63 9.93 -3.09 5.29
CA LYS A 63 10.59 -3.78 6.40
C LYS A 63 11.71 -2.91 6.95
N SER A 64 11.89 -2.91 8.27
CA SER A 64 12.92 -2.09 8.94
C SER A 64 14.36 -2.48 8.60
N ASP A 65 14.58 -3.73 8.19
CA ASP A 65 15.89 -4.22 7.72
C ASP A 65 16.21 -3.81 6.28
N LEU A 66 15.22 -3.24 5.56
CA LEU A 66 15.33 -2.70 4.20
C LEU A 66 14.72 -1.28 4.16
N ASN A 67 15.10 -0.43 5.11
CA ASN A 67 14.40 0.83 5.40
C ASN A 67 14.29 1.78 4.20
N ASP A 68 15.27 1.76 3.30
CA ASP A 68 15.32 2.68 2.15
C ASP A 68 14.40 2.25 0.99
N LEU A 69 13.84 1.03 1.04
CA LEU A 69 13.02 0.48 -0.03
C LEU A 69 11.57 0.27 0.39
N VAL A 70 10.68 0.50 -0.56
CA VAL A 70 9.25 0.17 -0.44
C VAL A 70 8.89 -0.79 -1.57
N GLY A 71 8.31 -1.93 -1.22
CA GLY A 71 7.67 -2.82 -2.18
C GLY A 71 6.28 -2.29 -2.53
N LEU A 72 6.02 -2.00 -3.79
CA LEU A 72 4.69 -1.80 -4.36
C LEU A 72 4.15 -3.12 -4.87
N ASP A 73 3.03 -3.55 -4.31
CA ASP A 73 2.38 -4.81 -4.64
C ASP A 73 1.26 -4.57 -5.65
N LEU A 74 1.52 -4.90 -6.92
CA LEU A 74 0.54 -4.70 -7.98
C LEU A 74 -0.25 -5.98 -8.21
N TYR A 75 -1.58 -5.84 -8.20
CA TYR A 75 -2.51 -6.92 -8.50
C TYR A 75 -3.35 -6.54 -9.71
N ALA A 76 -3.28 -7.36 -10.77
CA ALA A 76 -4.17 -7.26 -11.91
C ALA A 76 -5.32 -8.26 -11.74
N LEU A 77 -6.55 -7.76 -11.80
CA LEU A 77 -7.77 -8.54 -11.67
C LEU A 77 -8.46 -8.68 -13.03
N ARG A 78 -9.15 -9.81 -13.22
CA ARG A 78 -9.95 -10.26 -14.39
C ARG A 78 -9.20 -11.13 -15.40
N GLU A 79 -7.95 -10.80 -15.72
CA GLU A 79 -7.14 -11.57 -16.65
C GLU A 79 -5.76 -11.88 -16.07
N PHE A 80 -5.10 -12.90 -16.63
CA PHE A 80 -3.72 -13.18 -16.28
C PHE A 80 -2.80 -12.21 -17.02
N VAL A 81 -1.96 -11.52 -16.24
CA VAL A 81 -1.02 -10.51 -16.72
C VAL A 81 0.34 -10.82 -16.14
N VAL A 82 1.32 -11.08 -17.01
CA VAL A 82 2.72 -11.13 -16.61
C VAL A 82 3.29 -9.72 -16.67
N MET A 83 3.40 -9.07 -15.51
CA MET A 83 3.90 -7.70 -15.39
C MET A 83 5.44 -7.71 -15.45
N ALA A 84 6.00 -7.19 -16.55
CA ALA A 84 7.42 -7.21 -16.84
C ALA A 84 8.15 -5.99 -16.27
N ASP A 85 7.59 -4.79 -16.44
CA ASP A 85 8.15 -3.54 -15.90
C ASP A 85 7.05 -2.66 -15.32
N LEU A 86 7.43 -1.83 -14.35
CA LEU A 86 6.61 -0.74 -13.82
C LEU A 86 7.36 0.58 -14.00
N TRP A 87 6.77 1.50 -14.75
CA TRP A 87 7.24 2.88 -14.86
C TRP A 87 6.22 3.77 -14.15
N ILE A 88 6.73 4.71 -13.36
CA ILE A 88 5.92 5.62 -12.56
C ILE A 88 6.26 7.03 -13.02
N ASN A 89 5.28 7.75 -13.55
CA ASN A 89 5.40 9.16 -13.88
C ASN A 89 4.87 9.95 -12.69
N ILE A 90 5.74 10.76 -12.06
CA ILE A 90 5.47 11.59 -10.89
C ILE A 90 5.63 13.05 -11.35
N ASP A 91 4.53 13.76 -11.58
CA ASP A 91 4.53 15.14 -12.08
C ASP A 91 5.43 15.40 -13.30
N GLY A 92 5.58 14.40 -14.17
CA GLY A 92 6.42 14.46 -15.39
C GLY A 92 7.78 13.78 -15.25
N GLU A 93 8.26 13.52 -14.03
CA GLU A 93 9.48 12.73 -13.79
C GLU A 93 9.16 11.24 -13.90
N ILE A 94 9.85 10.51 -14.78
CA ILE A 94 9.64 9.06 -14.96
C ILE A 94 10.69 8.29 -14.18
N VAL A 95 10.24 7.51 -13.21
CA VAL A 95 11.07 6.54 -12.48
C VAL A 95 10.72 5.12 -12.92
N LYS A 96 11.74 4.25 -13.01
CA LYS A 96 11.55 2.83 -13.31
C LYS A 96 11.71 2.04 -12.02
N ALA A 97 10.66 1.34 -11.60
CA ALA A 97 10.71 0.50 -10.41
C ALA A 97 11.45 -0.82 -10.70
N THR A 98 12.09 -1.37 -9.67
CA THR A 98 12.86 -2.62 -9.78
C THR A 98 11.94 -3.82 -9.58
N ARG A 99 11.81 -4.70 -10.58
CA ARG A 99 11.00 -5.92 -10.44
C ARG A 99 11.63 -6.89 -9.43
N VAL A 100 10.88 -7.29 -8.41
CA VAL A 100 11.30 -8.35 -7.47
C VAL A 100 10.93 -9.71 -8.07
N ARG A 101 11.92 -10.46 -8.54
CA ARG A 101 11.70 -11.63 -9.42
C ARG A 101 10.93 -12.76 -8.75
N GLU A 102 11.20 -12.98 -7.48
CA GLU A 102 10.65 -14.07 -6.67
C GLU A 102 9.27 -13.73 -6.08
N ALA A 103 8.83 -12.48 -6.19
CA ALA A 103 7.57 -11.99 -5.65
C ALA A 103 6.54 -11.76 -6.78
N SER A 104 6.14 -12.87 -7.41
CA SER A 104 5.08 -12.90 -8.42
C SER A 104 4.23 -14.16 -8.27
N ASP A 105 2.92 -14.04 -8.47
CA ASP A 105 1.98 -15.16 -8.37
C ASP A 105 0.83 -14.99 -9.38
N LEU A 106 0.30 -16.10 -9.90
CA LEU A 106 -0.86 -16.14 -10.79
C LEU A 106 -1.85 -17.14 -10.22
N LYS A 107 -3.03 -16.67 -9.81
CA LYS A 107 -4.04 -17.53 -9.18
C LYS A 107 -5.46 -17.20 -9.61
N THR A 108 -6.35 -18.16 -9.43
CA THR A 108 -7.79 -17.98 -9.64
C THR A 108 -8.46 -17.76 -8.29
N VAL A 109 -9.13 -16.62 -8.11
CA VAL A 109 -9.87 -16.25 -6.90
C VAL A 109 -11.37 -16.25 -7.22
N GLY A 110 -12.06 -17.34 -6.89
CA GLY A 110 -13.45 -17.56 -7.29
C GLY A 110 -13.57 -17.65 -8.82
N LEU A 111 -14.32 -16.73 -9.43
CA LEU A 111 -14.44 -16.62 -10.89
C LEU A 111 -13.42 -15.64 -11.52
N TYR A 112 -12.57 -15.00 -10.70
CA TYR A 112 -11.63 -13.97 -11.17
C TYR A 112 -10.22 -14.54 -11.32
N LYS A 113 -9.52 -14.10 -12.36
CA LYS A 113 -8.07 -14.29 -12.49
C LYS A 113 -7.37 -13.14 -11.77
N GLU A 114 -6.40 -13.46 -10.94
CA GLU A 114 -5.55 -12.50 -10.23
C GLU A 114 -4.09 -12.75 -10.60
N SER A 115 -3.39 -11.68 -10.94
CA SER A 115 -1.94 -11.69 -11.16
C SER A 115 -1.28 -10.74 -10.19
N PHE A 116 -0.23 -11.17 -9.54
CA PHE A 116 0.53 -10.40 -8.56
C PHE A 116 1.96 -10.20 -9.05
N GLN A 117 2.48 -8.99 -8.88
CA GLN A 117 3.89 -8.68 -9.04
C GLN A 117 4.30 -7.58 -8.05
N ARG A 118 5.38 -7.81 -7.31
CA ARG A 118 6.03 -6.78 -6.51
C ARG A 118 7.09 -6.02 -7.31
N PHE A 119 7.11 -4.71 -7.15
CA PHE A 119 8.17 -3.82 -7.63
C PHE A 119 8.73 -3.04 -6.44
N ALA A 120 10.04 -2.90 -6.35
CA ALA A 120 10.70 -2.06 -5.35
C ALA A 120 10.93 -0.65 -5.91
N ILE A 121 10.67 0.35 -5.07
CA ILE A 121 11.03 1.75 -5.28
C ILE A 121 11.82 2.27 -4.08
N GLU A 122 12.56 3.35 -4.28
CA GLU A 122 13.17 4.08 -3.17
C GLU A 122 12.09 4.74 -2.32
N LYS A 123 12.30 4.81 -1.00
CA LYS A 123 11.40 5.51 -0.08
C LYS A 123 11.25 6.99 -0.45
N THR A 124 12.29 7.60 -1.02
CA THR A 124 12.22 8.96 -1.56
C THR A 124 11.25 9.10 -2.73
N ASP A 125 11.11 8.07 -3.57
CA ASP A 125 10.14 8.08 -4.66
C ASP A 125 8.71 7.93 -4.14
N LEU A 126 8.51 7.14 -3.06
CA LEU A 126 7.22 7.11 -2.36
C LEU A 126 6.87 8.50 -1.83
N ASP A 127 7.82 9.21 -1.21
CA ASP A 127 7.58 10.56 -0.70
C ASP A 127 7.22 11.55 -1.82
N LYS A 128 7.85 11.43 -3.01
CA LYS A 128 7.48 12.20 -4.20
C LYS A 128 6.06 11.85 -4.66
N ILE A 129 5.73 10.56 -4.78
CA ILE A 129 4.39 10.07 -5.15
C ILE A 129 3.32 10.71 -4.26
N LEU A 130 3.52 10.72 -2.94
CA LEU A 130 2.52 11.17 -1.97
C LEU A 130 2.30 12.70 -1.96
N LYS A 131 3.25 13.47 -2.49
CA LYS A 131 3.18 14.93 -2.61
C LYS A 131 2.74 15.40 -3.99
N ALA A 132 2.77 14.52 -4.99
CA ALA A 132 2.53 14.83 -6.38
C ALA A 132 1.06 15.16 -6.68
N GLN A 133 0.84 15.95 -7.74
CA GLN A 133 -0.50 16.24 -8.27
C GLN A 133 -0.95 15.21 -9.32
N LYS A 134 0.02 14.58 -9.99
CA LYS A 134 -0.17 13.56 -11.01
C LYS A 134 0.78 12.40 -10.78
N VAL A 135 0.21 11.22 -10.61
CA VAL A 135 0.98 9.97 -10.57
C VAL A 135 0.34 8.95 -11.47
N TRP A 136 1.03 8.61 -12.56
CA TRP A 136 0.62 7.60 -13.52
C TRP A 136 1.52 6.39 -13.44
N LEU A 137 0.92 5.21 -13.57
CA LEU A 137 1.60 3.93 -13.64
C LEU A 137 1.46 3.39 -15.06
N LYS A 138 2.58 3.01 -15.66
CA LYS A 138 2.62 2.24 -16.89
C LYS A 138 3.23 0.87 -16.58
N ILE A 139 2.42 -0.16 -16.75
CA ILE A 139 2.77 -1.55 -16.47
C ILE A 139 2.98 -2.24 -17.80
N ASN A 140 4.23 -2.49 -18.17
CA ASN A 140 4.54 -3.22 -19.39
C ASN A 140 4.35 -4.71 -19.15
N ARG A 141 3.74 -5.39 -20.12
CA ARG A 141 3.44 -6.81 -20.09
C ARG A 141 4.51 -7.59 -20.85
N ALA A 142 4.71 -8.86 -20.48
CA ALA A 142 5.65 -9.73 -21.18
C ALA A 142 5.27 -10.00 -22.65
N ASP A 143 4.00 -9.79 -23.03
CA ASP A 143 3.51 -9.89 -24.41
C ASP A 143 3.76 -8.63 -25.26
N GLY A 144 4.44 -7.63 -24.70
CA GLY A 144 4.76 -6.36 -25.37
C GLY A 144 3.67 -5.29 -25.30
N SER A 145 2.49 -5.60 -24.76
CA SER A 145 1.44 -4.61 -24.49
C SER A 145 1.66 -3.90 -23.14
N TYR A 146 0.81 -2.93 -22.80
CA TYR A 146 0.90 -2.23 -21.52
C TYR A 146 -0.48 -1.89 -20.94
N ILE A 147 -0.51 -1.65 -19.63
CA ILE A 147 -1.67 -1.14 -18.90
C ILE A 147 -1.27 0.21 -18.29
N GLU A 148 -2.10 1.23 -18.52
CA GLU A 148 -1.95 2.54 -17.89
C GLU A 148 -3.07 2.80 -16.88
N THR A 149 -2.69 3.35 -15.74
CA THR A 149 -3.62 3.81 -14.71
C THR A 149 -2.99 4.97 -13.93
N TYR A 150 -3.76 5.65 -13.09
CA TYR A 150 -3.24 6.70 -12.23
C TYR A 150 -3.62 6.43 -10.77
N LEU A 151 -2.78 6.91 -9.86
CA LEU A 151 -3.05 6.94 -8.43
C LEU A 151 -3.75 8.25 -8.04
N ILE A 152 -3.27 9.36 -8.59
CA ILE A 152 -3.84 10.71 -8.50
C ILE A 152 -3.68 11.40 -9.85
N ASN A 153 -4.68 12.18 -10.26
CA ASN A 153 -4.58 13.00 -11.47
C ASN A 153 -5.42 14.28 -11.30
N ASP A 154 -4.76 15.42 -11.11
CA ASP A 154 -5.41 16.74 -10.94
C ASP A 154 -6.46 16.74 -9.81
N GLY A 155 -6.06 16.30 -8.61
CA GLY A 155 -6.91 16.24 -7.42
C GLY A 155 -7.93 15.09 -7.38
N LYS A 156 -7.94 14.22 -8.40
CA LYS A 156 -8.78 13.00 -8.41
C LYS A 156 -8.01 11.82 -7.82
N ASP A 157 -8.09 11.69 -6.51
CA ASP A 157 -7.44 10.61 -5.77
C ASP A 157 -8.17 9.28 -5.92
N THR A 158 -7.40 8.19 -6.05
CA THR A 158 -7.91 6.82 -5.98
C THR A 158 -7.89 6.26 -4.56
N LEU A 159 -8.55 5.12 -4.34
CA LEU A 159 -8.45 4.41 -3.06
C LEU A 159 -7.02 3.93 -2.79
N ALA A 160 -6.29 3.53 -3.83
CA ALA A 160 -4.87 3.21 -3.78
C ALA A 160 -4.03 4.36 -3.23
N PHE A 161 -4.19 5.57 -3.77
CA PHE A 161 -3.42 6.74 -3.32
C PHE A 161 -3.65 7.06 -1.84
N LYS A 162 -4.92 7.13 -1.43
CA LYS A 162 -5.28 7.36 -0.02
C LYS A 162 -4.78 6.25 0.90
N ALA A 163 -4.67 5.02 0.39
CA ALA A 163 -4.14 3.89 1.15
C ALA A 163 -2.63 3.99 1.34
N LEU A 164 -1.89 4.40 0.31
CA LEU A 164 -0.44 4.67 0.40
C LEU A 164 -0.14 5.80 1.39
N GLN A 165 -0.98 6.85 1.45
CA GLN A 165 -0.85 7.89 2.48
C GLN A 165 -1.00 7.32 3.90
N ARG A 166 -1.96 6.41 4.14
CA ARG A 166 -2.09 5.76 5.46
C ARG A 166 -0.88 4.89 5.77
N PHE A 167 -0.42 4.11 4.80
CA PHE A 167 0.77 3.28 4.93
C PHE A 167 2.02 4.09 5.26
N SER A 168 2.23 5.24 4.61
CA SER A 168 3.42 6.07 4.85
C SER A 168 3.52 6.55 6.28
N THR A 169 2.40 6.86 6.94
CA THR A 169 2.40 7.27 8.36
C THR A 169 2.95 6.22 9.33
N GLN A 170 3.09 4.96 8.90
CA GLN A 170 3.54 3.85 9.74
C GLN A 170 5.00 3.47 9.53
N ILE A 171 5.64 4.02 8.49
CA ILE A 171 7.00 3.71 8.05
C ILE A 171 7.92 4.94 8.02
N GLN A 172 7.38 6.12 8.34
CA GLN A 172 8.14 7.35 8.54
C GLN A 172 8.91 7.30 9.86
#